data_AF-A0A964XZU1-F1
#
_entry.id   AF-A0A964XZU1-F1
#
_cell.length_a   1.000
_cell.length_b   1.000
_cell.length_c   1.000
_cell.angle_alpha   90.00
_cell.angle_beta   90.00
_cell.angle_gamma   90.00
#
_symmetry.space_group_name_H-M   'P 1'
#
loop_
_entity.id
_entity.type
_entity.pdbx_description
1 polymer ?
#
loop_
_entity_poly.entity_id
_entity_poly.type
_entity_poly.pdbx_seq_one_letter_code
_entity_poly.pdbx_strand_id
1 'polypeptide(L)'
;MTARLLDLDLQAPLFQAPMAGAQDHRLALAVCQAGALGALPTAMLSLEQLDQELKALSSGTQAPFNVNFFAHTQPEPDPAALQSWHAALTPYYLELGLDPKDMPQGAGRQPFGPAAAEVLQAYRPAVVSFHFGLPDAQLMRRIQSWGSRVLCSATTLPEALWLQAQGVDAVIAQGLEAGGHRGHFLSHDLSEQMGTMALVAQLSRALSIPVVAAGGIADASGVQAALALGAQAVQVGTAFLCADEATTSPLHRAALMSPNSRHTALTNQPA
;
A
#
# COMPACT_ATOMS: atom_id res chain seq x y z
N MET A 1 6.89 -24.55 11.48
CA MET A 1 8.08 -23.68 11.58
C MET A 1 7.57 -22.25 11.55
N THR A 2 7.57 -21.54 12.68
CA THR A 2 7.37 -20.09 12.70
C THR A 2 8.62 -19.45 12.11
N ALA A 3 8.53 -19.01 10.86
CA ALA A 3 9.60 -18.25 10.24
C ALA A 3 9.61 -16.85 10.87
N ARG A 4 10.72 -16.45 11.51
CA ARG A 4 10.90 -15.08 12.01
C ARG A 4 11.23 -14.17 10.83
N LEU A 5 10.22 -13.74 10.09
CA LEU A 5 10.38 -12.71 9.07
C LEU A 5 10.47 -11.35 9.77
N LEU A 6 11.52 -10.57 9.48
CA LEU A 6 11.72 -9.22 10.03
C LEU A 6 11.84 -9.16 11.57
N ASP A 7 12.23 -10.28 12.20
CA ASP A 7 12.19 -10.49 13.65
C ASP A 7 10.79 -10.36 14.28
N LEU A 8 9.74 -10.51 13.46
CA LEU A 8 8.35 -10.54 13.91
C LEU A 8 7.91 -11.97 14.18
N ASP A 9 7.25 -12.20 15.31
CA ASP A 9 6.65 -13.49 15.66
C ASP A 9 5.26 -13.61 15.04
N LEU A 10 5.23 -13.89 13.73
CA LEU A 10 4.00 -14.13 12.98
C LEU A 10 3.72 -15.63 12.86
N GLN A 11 2.44 -16.01 12.96
CA GLN A 11 2.00 -17.39 12.76
C GLN A 11 1.88 -17.74 11.27
N ALA A 12 1.61 -16.74 10.43
CA ALA A 12 1.52 -16.88 8.98
C ALA A 12 2.41 -15.84 8.27
N PRO A 13 3.08 -16.20 7.15
CA PRO A 13 3.86 -15.27 6.33
C PRO A 13 2.94 -14.44 5.42
N LEU A 14 1.91 -13.85 6.00
CA LEU A 14 0.87 -13.10 5.31
C LEU A 14 0.78 -11.69 5.87
N PHE A 15 0.90 -10.71 4.99
CA PHE A 15 0.67 -9.31 5.27
C PHE A 15 -0.64 -8.92 4.60
N GLN A 16 -1.56 -8.36 5.37
CA GLN A 16 -2.75 -7.76 4.80
C GLN A 16 -2.35 -6.41 4.18
N ALA A 17 -2.74 -6.18 2.93
CA ALA A 17 -2.31 -4.99 2.20
C ALA A 17 -3.00 -3.72 2.74
N PRO A 18 -2.30 -2.59 2.90
CA PRO A 18 -2.93 -1.32 3.25
C PRO A 18 -3.76 -0.76 2.08
N MET A 19 -5.10 -0.81 2.17
CA MET A 19 -6.02 -0.37 1.10
C MET A 19 -6.78 0.91 1.49
N ALA A 20 -6.19 2.07 1.21
CA ALA A 20 -6.82 3.36 1.52
C ALA A 20 -8.22 3.49 0.90
N GLY A 21 -9.22 3.80 1.72
CA GLY A 21 -10.63 3.91 1.31
C GLY A 21 -11.43 2.60 1.34
N ALA A 22 -10.81 1.47 1.67
CA ALA A 22 -11.48 0.17 1.78
C ALA A 22 -11.26 -0.57 3.12
N GLN A 23 -10.50 0.03 4.04
CA GLN A 23 -10.30 -0.51 5.39
C GLN A 23 -9.97 0.58 6.41
N ASP A 24 -10.05 0.18 7.68
CA ASP A 24 -9.65 0.92 8.88
C ASP A 24 -8.95 -0.04 9.88
N HIS A 25 -8.74 0.40 11.12
CA HIS A 25 -8.14 -0.39 12.19
C HIS A 25 -8.84 -1.73 12.44
N ARG A 26 -10.13 -1.89 12.15
CA ARG A 26 -10.89 -3.12 12.49
C ARG A 26 -10.39 -4.30 11.66
N LEU A 27 -10.15 -4.09 10.37
CA LEU A 27 -9.58 -5.12 9.51
C LEU A 27 -8.13 -5.44 9.89
N ALA A 28 -7.32 -4.41 10.14
CA ALA A 28 -5.95 -4.59 10.60
C ALA A 28 -5.91 -5.41 11.91
N LEU A 29 -6.78 -5.07 12.85
CA LEU A 29 -6.91 -5.73 14.14
C LEU A 29 -7.28 -7.21 13.99
N ALA A 30 -8.29 -7.52 13.17
CA ALA A 30 -8.72 -8.90 12.93
C ALA A 30 -7.58 -9.76 12.34
N VAL A 31 -6.80 -9.21 11.41
CA VAL A 31 -5.63 -9.89 10.82
C VAL A 31 -4.53 -10.12 11.86
N CYS A 32 -4.24 -9.11 12.68
CA CYS A 32 -3.27 -9.21 13.77
C CYS A 32 -3.69 -10.32 14.77
N GLN A 33 -4.97 -10.39 15.13
CA GLN A 33 -5.51 -11.42 16.02
C GLN A 33 -5.46 -12.83 15.40
N ALA A 34 -5.57 -12.92 14.07
CA ALA A 34 -5.39 -14.17 13.32
C ALA A 34 -3.90 -14.59 13.17
N GLY A 35 -2.95 -13.83 13.72
CA GLY A 35 -1.52 -14.17 13.71
C GLY A 35 -0.77 -13.77 12.44
N ALA A 36 -1.35 -12.90 11.62
CA ALA A 36 -0.74 -12.31 10.43
C ALA A 36 -0.42 -10.82 10.66
N LEU A 37 0.26 -10.17 9.73
CA LEU A 37 0.57 -8.73 9.85
C LEU A 37 -0.60 -7.90 9.28
N GLY A 38 -1.42 -7.32 10.16
CA GLY A 38 -2.44 -6.35 9.77
C GLY A 38 -1.82 -5.00 9.39
N ALA A 39 -2.44 -4.26 8.47
CA ALA A 39 -1.94 -2.96 8.02
C ALA A 39 -2.99 -1.83 8.13
N LEU A 40 -2.55 -0.64 8.50
CA LEU A 40 -3.37 0.57 8.49
C LEU A 40 -2.94 1.51 7.35
N PRO A 41 -3.78 1.76 6.33
CA PRO A 41 -3.50 2.75 5.30
C PRO A 41 -3.80 4.17 5.80
N THR A 42 -2.86 5.09 5.63
CA THR A 42 -2.99 6.45 6.17
C THR A 42 -3.14 7.55 5.13
N ALA A 43 -3.00 7.20 3.84
CA ALA A 43 -2.94 8.17 2.74
C ALA A 43 -4.18 9.07 2.57
N MET A 44 -5.29 8.77 3.26
CA MET A 44 -6.53 9.55 3.26
C MET A 44 -6.92 10.07 4.65
N LEU A 45 -6.06 9.91 5.66
CA LEU A 45 -6.33 10.32 7.04
C LEU A 45 -5.74 11.70 7.31
N SER A 46 -6.47 12.52 8.07
CA SER A 46 -5.88 13.66 8.76
C SER A 46 -4.97 13.18 9.90
N LEU A 47 -4.14 14.07 10.45
CA LEU A 47 -3.30 13.74 11.61
C LEU A 47 -4.12 13.33 12.84
N GLU A 48 -5.29 13.94 13.03
CA GLU A 48 -6.22 13.58 14.11
C GLU A 48 -6.82 12.18 13.89
N GLN A 49 -7.25 11.88 12.65
CA GLN A 49 -7.77 10.56 12.31
C GLN A 49 -6.68 9.49 12.42
N LEU A 50 -5.44 9.81 12.03
CA LEU A 50 -4.29 8.92 12.19
C LEU A 50 -4.09 8.55 13.67
N ASP A 51 -4.11 9.55 14.56
CA ASP A 51 -3.99 9.30 16.01
C ASP A 51 -5.13 8.42 16.54
N GLN A 52 -6.38 8.71 16.13
CA GLN A 52 -7.55 7.94 16.53
C GLN A 52 -7.46 6.47 16.09
N GLU A 53 -7.11 6.22 14.83
CA GLU A 53 -6.95 4.87 14.27
C GLU A 53 -5.81 4.10 14.94
N LEU A 54 -4.66 4.75 15.18
CA LEU A 54 -3.53 4.13 15.88
C LEU A 54 -3.87 3.81 17.34
N LYS A 55 -4.57 4.71 18.03
CA LYS A 55 -5.04 4.47 19.40
C LYS A 55 -5.98 3.29 19.46
N ALA A 56 -6.95 3.21 18.54
CA ALA A 56 -7.88 2.08 18.47
C ALA A 56 -7.12 0.77 18.22
N LEU A 57 -6.23 0.74 17.22
CA LEU A 57 -5.45 -0.44 16.86
C LEU A 57 -4.53 -0.91 18.01
N SER A 58 -3.74 0.00 18.59
CA SER A 58 -2.83 -0.30 19.70
C SER A 58 -3.55 -0.69 21.00
N SER A 59 -4.79 -0.24 21.21
CA SER A 59 -5.60 -0.71 22.33
C SER A 59 -6.21 -2.10 22.11
N GLY A 60 -6.41 -2.50 20.85
CA GLY A 60 -7.05 -3.76 20.48
C GLY A 60 -6.09 -4.95 20.39
N THR A 61 -4.79 -4.73 20.20
CA THR A 61 -3.82 -5.82 20.03
C THR A 61 -2.42 -5.47 20.54
N GLN A 62 -1.69 -6.49 20.97
CA GLN A 62 -0.24 -6.43 21.25
C GLN A 62 0.59 -7.08 20.13
N ALA A 63 -0.07 -7.66 19.13
CA ALA A 63 0.59 -8.24 17.96
C ALA A 63 1.18 -7.15 17.07
N PRO A 64 2.25 -7.43 16.32
CA PRO A 64 2.84 -6.46 15.39
C PRO A 64 1.83 -6.06 14.31
N PHE A 65 1.85 -4.77 13.95
CA PHE A 65 1.06 -4.21 12.85
C PHE A 65 1.91 -3.29 11.98
N ASN A 66 1.46 -3.10 10.75
CA ASN A 66 2.02 -2.21 9.75
C ASN A 66 1.23 -0.90 9.68
N VAL A 67 1.91 0.23 9.52
CA VAL A 67 1.30 1.52 9.19
C VAL A 67 1.87 2.01 7.86
N ASN A 68 1.00 2.24 6.88
CA ASN A 68 1.40 2.54 5.52
C ASN A 68 1.23 4.01 5.17
N PHE A 69 2.22 4.57 4.46
CA PHE A 69 2.20 5.92 3.93
C PHE A 69 2.56 5.97 2.45
N PHE A 70 2.12 7.04 1.79
CA PHE A 70 2.69 7.41 0.50
C PHE A 70 3.95 8.27 0.71
N ALA A 71 4.93 8.10 -0.17
CA ALA A 71 6.18 8.87 -0.18
C ALA A 71 6.45 9.50 -1.56
N HIS A 72 5.39 9.77 -2.33
CA HIS A 72 5.48 10.40 -3.64
C HIS A 72 5.99 11.83 -3.55
N THR A 73 6.70 12.26 -4.59
CA THR A 73 6.99 13.69 -4.81
C THR A 73 5.70 14.42 -5.14
N GLN A 74 5.43 15.53 -4.45
CA GLN A 74 4.28 16.35 -4.79
C GLN A 74 4.45 16.93 -6.20
N PRO A 75 3.45 16.82 -7.07
CA PRO A 75 3.51 17.45 -8.38
C PRO A 75 3.49 18.97 -8.22
N GLU A 76 4.28 19.66 -9.04
CA GLU A 76 4.20 21.11 -9.14
C GLU A 76 2.81 21.49 -9.70
N PRO A 77 2.14 22.52 -9.14
CA PRO A 77 0.86 22.98 -9.66
C PRO A 77 0.96 23.38 -11.13
N ASP A 78 0.12 22.79 -11.97
CA ASP A 78 -0.07 23.17 -13.38
C ASP A 78 -1.52 23.64 -13.60
N PRO A 79 -1.78 24.95 -13.51
CA PRO A 79 -3.12 25.50 -13.72
C PRO A 79 -3.69 25.23 -15.11
N ALA A 80 -2.83 25.15 -16.14
CA ALA A 80 -3.27 24.95 -17.52
C ALA A 80 -3.71 23.49 -17.74
N ALA A 81 -2.95 22.53 -17.20
CA ALA A 81 -3.35 21.13 -17.18
C ALA A 81 -4.64 20.91 -16.37
N LEU A 82 -4.75 21.54 -15.19
CA LEU A 82 -5.96 21.46 -14.37
C LEU A 82 -7.18 22.01 -15.08
N GLN A 83 -7.06 23.19 -15.72
CA GLN A 83 -8.14 23.77 -16.49
C GLN A 83 -8.55 22.89 -17.68
N SER A 84 -7.58 22.32 -18.39
CA SER A 84 -7.83 21.39 -19.51
C SER A 84 -8.58 20.14 -19.02
N TRP A 85 -8.20 19.63 -17.86
CA TRP A 85 -8.86 18.50 -17.22
C TRP A 85 -10.30 18.83 -16.78
N HIS A 86 -10.53 19.99 -16.16
CA HIS A 86 -11.87 20.45 -15.78
C HIS A 86 -12.78 20.62 -17.02
N ALA A 87 -12.24 21.16 -18.11
CA ALA A 87 -12.99 21.30 -19.36
C ALA A 87 -13.41 19.93 -19.91
N ALA A 88 -12.52 18.92 -19.85
CA ALA A 88 -12.82 17.57 -20.28
C ALA A 88 -13.90 16.89 -19.41
N LEU A 89 -13.96 17.20 -18.11
CA LEU A 89 -14.93 16.63 -17.16
C LEU A 89 -16.27 17.37 -17.11
N THR A 90 -16.34 18.60 -17.65
CA THR A 90 -17.54 19.45 -17.61
C THR A 90 -18.80 18.77 -18.16
N PRO A 91 -18.77 18.04 -19.30
CA PRO A 91 -19.96 17.36 -19.80
C PRO A 91 -20.57 16.36 -18.82
N TYR A 92 -19.73 15.62 -18.08
CA TYR A 92 -20.22 14.63 -17.09
C TYR A 92 -20.84 15.31 -15.86
N TYR A 93 -20.31 16.45 -15.43
CA TYR A 93 -20.94 17.23 -14.35
C TYR A 93 -22.33 17.70 -14.77
N LEU A 94 -22.46 18.23 -15.98
CA LEU A 94 -23.75 18.69 -16.51
C LEU A 94 -24.75 17.53 -16.68
N GLU A 95 -24.29 16.37 -17.16
CA GLU A 95 -25.11 15.16 -17.28
C GLU A 95 -25.67 14.71 -15.92
N LEU A 96 -24.87 14.81 -14.87
CA LEU A 96 -25.25 14.46 -13.49
C LEU A 96 -26.01 15.59 -12.75
N GLY A 97 -26.25 16.74 -13.39
CA GLY A 97 -26.90 17.89 -12.78
C GLY A 97 -26.06 18.61 -11.72
N LEU A 98 -24.73 18.47 -11.77
CA LEU A 98 -23.76 19.13 -10.88
C LEU A 98 -23.26 20.44 -11.50
N ASP A 99 -22.89 21.43 -10.67
CA ASP A 99 -22.23 22.66 -11.14
C ASP A 99 -20.73 22.39 -11.35
N PRO A 100 -20.17 22.57 -12.55
CA PRO A 100 -18.72 22.43 -12.79
C PRO A 100 -17.85 23.35 -11.91
N LYS A 101 -18.41 24.42 -11.35
CA LYS A 101 -17.70 25.30 -10.40
C LYS A 101 -17.40 24.63 -9.06
N ASP A 102 -18.15 23.58 -8.72
CA ASP A 102 -17.96 22.82 -7.47
C ASP A 102 -16.88 21.74 -7.60
N MET A 103 -16.20 21.64 -8.76
CA MET A 103 -15.07 20.73 -8.94
C MET A 103 -13.99 21.02 -7.88
N PRO A 104 -13.54 19.98 -7.12
CA PRO A 104 -12.53 20.15 -6.09
C PRO A 104 -11.23 20.75 -6.64
N GLN A 105 -10.72 21.78 -5.97
CA GLN A 105 -9.42 22.42 -6.28
C GLN A 105 -8.32 22.05 -5.28
N GLY A 106 -8.62 21.15 -4.33
CA GLY A 106 -7.75 20.83 -3.21
C GLY A 106 -6.48 20.09 -3.62
N ALA A 107 -5.44 20.26 -2.82
CA ALA A 107 -4.21 19.48 -2.96
C ALA A 107 -4.50 17.98 -2.84
N GLY A 108 -3.76 17.18 -3.60
CA GLY A 108 -3.80 15.73 -3.50
C GLY A 108 -3.38 15.20 -2.13
N ARG A 109 -3.35 13.87 -2.01
CA ARG A 109 -2.91 13.18 -0.80
C ARG A 109 -1.51 13.65 -0.39
N GLN A 110 -1.28 13.94 0.89
CA GLN A 110 0.03 14.40 1.36
C GLN A 110 0.99 13.21 1.52
N PRO A 111 2.27 13.35 1.14
CA PRO A 111 3.27 12.34 1.43
C PRO A 111 3.63 12.34 2.93
N PHE A 112 4.28 11.28 3.39
CA PHE A 112 4.80 11.19 4.76
C PHE A 112 5.73 12.35 5.07
N GLY A 113 5.50 13.00 6.21
CA GLY A 113 6.28 14.15 6.65
C GLY A 113 6.46 14.22 8.16
N PRO A 114 7.16 15.26 8.66
CA PRO A 114 7.50 15.39 10.08
C PRO A 114 6.32 15.29 11.04
N ALA A 115 5.17 15.88 10.69
CA ALA A 115 3.98 15.86 11.53
C ALA A 115 3.36 14.46 11.67
N ALA A 116 3.33 13.66 10.59
CA ALA A 116 2.91 12.26 10.66
C ALA A 116 3.90 11.42 11.47
N ALA A 117 5.21 11.70 11.35
CA ALA A 117 6.24 11.05 12.15
C ALA A 117 6.12 11.36 13.66
N GLU A 118 5.68 12.56 14.03
CA GLU A 118 5.40 12.93 15.42
C GLU A 118 4.27 12.12 16.02
N VAL A 119 3.16 11.96 15.28
CA VAL A 119 2.04 11.10 15.71
C VAL A 119 2.52 9.65 15.86
N LEU A 120 3.22 9.11 14.87
CA LEU A 120 3.68 7.71 14.87
C LEU A 120 4.64 7.37 16.02
N GLN A 121 5.47 8.33 16.43
CA GLN A 121 6.49 8.12 17.46
C GLN A 121 5.91 7.67 18.80
N ALA A 122 4.67 8.05 19.11
CA ALA A 122 3.98 7.63 20.32
C ALA A 122 3.59 6.14 20.31
N TYR A 123 3.33 5.59 19.13
CA TYR A 123 2.81 4.22 18.95
C TYR A 123 3.89 3.22 18.54
N ARG A 124 4.95 3.66 17.86
CA ARG A 124 6.11 2.84 17.42
C ARG A 124 5.66 1.52 16.76
N PRO A 125 4.95 1.58 15.63
CA PRO A 125 4.47 0.38 14.95
C PRO A 125 5.63 -0.55 14.60
N ALA A 126 5.40 -1.85 14.62
CA ALA A 126 6.43 -2.85 14.29
C ALA A 126 6.94 -2.68 12.85
N VAL A 127 6.05 -2.29 11.94
CA VAL A 127 6.37 -2.04 10.53
C VAL A 127 5.83 -0.68 10.09
N VAL A 128 6.65 0.07 9.36
CA VAL A 128 6.20 1.23 8.57
C VAL A 128 6.47 0.92 7.11
N SER A 129 5.42 0.93 6.29
CA SER A 129 5.56 0.66 4.86
C SER A 129 5.32 1.90 4.01
N PHE A 130 6.04 1.99 2.90
CA PHE A 130 5.91 3.07 1.95
C PHE A 130 5.47 2.59 0.58
N HIS A 131 4.76 3.47 -0.12
CA HIS A 131 4.42 3.34 -1.53
C HIS A 131 4.91 4.57 -2.29
N PHE A 132 5.35 4.38 -3.54
CA PHE A 132 5.93 5.43 -4.39
C PHE A 132 7.31 5.95 -3.95
N GLY A 133 8.15 5.07 -3.41
CA GLY A 133 9.50 5.40 -2.96
C GLY A 133 9.59 5.59 -1.45
N LEU A 134 10.57 6.37 -1.00
CA LEU A 134 10.87 6.58 0.41
C LEU A 134 10.85 8.07 0.77
N PRO A 135 10.51 8.43 2.02
CA PRO A 135 10.72 9.78 2.51
C PRO A 135 12.22 10.08 2.63
N ASP A 136 12.56 11.32 2.99
CA ASP A 136 13.96 11.71 3.16
C ASP A 136 14.71 10.86 4.21
N ALA A 137 16.04 10.86 4.11
CA ALA A 137 16.91 10.06 4.96
C ALA A 137 16.85 10.42 6.46
N GLN A 138 16.39 11.62 6.83
CA GLN A 138 16.21 11.99 8.24
C GLN A 138 14.93 11.37 8.80
N LEU A 139 13.82 11.41 8.04
CA LEU A 139 12.58 10.75 8.41
C LEU A 139 12.75 9.23 8.46
N MET A 140 13.47 8.63 7.50
CA MET A 140 13.81 7.21 7.51
C MET A 140 14.56 6.80 8.79
N ARG A 141 15.64 7.52 9.15
CA ARG A 141 16.40 7.26 10.38
C ARG A 141 15.55 7.45 11.63
N ARG A 142 14.64 8.43 11.63
CA ARG A 142 13.73 8.66 12.75
C ARG A 142 12.83 7.43 12.98
N ILE A 143 12.26 6.86 11.92
CA ILE A 143 11.44 5.64 12.01
C ILE A 143 12.25 4.46 12.54
N GLN A 144 13.43 4.22 11.95
CA GLN A 144 14.31 3.12 12.36
C GLN A 144 14.75 3.25 13.83
N SER A 145 14.91 4.47 14.35
CA SER A 145 15.25 4.71 15.76
C SER A 145 14.18 4.21 16.75
N TRP A 146 12.96 3.95 16.30
CA TRP A 146 11.88 3.39 17.13
C TRP A 146 11.95 1.86 17.24
N GLY A 147 12.82 1.21 16.45
CA GLY A 147 12.85 -0.24 16.26
C GLY A 147 11.90 -0.73 15.17
N SER A 148 11.23 0.18 14.45
CA SER A 148 10.32 -0.15 13.35
C SER A 148 11.09 -0.65 12.13
N ARG A 149 10.55 -1.69 11.50
CA ARG A 149 11.02 -2.20 10.21
C ARG A 149 10.44 -1.38 9.08
N VAL A 150 11.24 -1.01 8.10
CA VAL A 150 10.80 -0.22 6.95
C VAL A 150 10.67 -1.10 5.71
N LEU A 151 9.47 -1.08 5.11
CA LEU A 151 9.17 -1.77 3.87
C LEU A 151 8.83 -0.76 2.78
N CYS A 152 9.10 -1.10 1.52
CA CYS A 152 8.61 -0.30 0.39
C CYS A 152 8.30 -1.19 -0.81
N SER A 153 7.28 -0.79 -1.58
CA SER A 153 6.96 -1.42 -2.86
C SER A 153 8.01 -1.14 -3.92
N ALA A 154 8.33 -2.16 -4.72
CA ALA A 154 9.06 -2.06 -5.98
C ALA A 154 8.31 -2.83 -7.07
N THR A 155 8.35 -2.30 -8.28
CA THR A 155 7.72 -2.88 -9.48
C THR A 155 8.75 -3.39 -10.48
N THR A 156 10.03 -3.03 -10.28
CA THR A 156 11.17 -3.42 -11.11
C THR A 156 12.38 -3.79 -10.25
N LEU A 157 13.36 -4.50 -10.84
CA LEU A 157 14.63 -4.80 -10.18
C LEU A 157 15.45 -3.53 -9.85
N PRO A 158 15.57 -2.52 -10.73
CA PRO A 158 16.23 -1.26 -10.39
C PRO A 158 15.65 -0.57 -9.15
N GLU A 159 14.31 -0.52 -9.02
CA GLU A 159 13.65 0.04 -7.83
C GLU A 159 14.02 -0.73 -6.57
N ALA A 160 14.01 -2.06 -6.64
CA ALA A 160 14.32 -2.91 -5.51
C ALA A 160 15.78 -2.79 -5.05
N LEU A 161 16.72 -2.73 -5.99
CA LEU A 161 18.15 -2.51 -5.69
C LEU A 161 18.37 -1.12 -5.07
N TRP A 162 17.66 -0.11 -5.57
CA TRP A 162 17.70 1.22 -4.98
C TRP A 162 17.18 1.21 -3.54
N LEU A 163 16.04 0.57 -3.27
CA LEU A 163 15.49 0.45 -1.91
C LEU A 163 16.44 -0.28 -0.96
N GLN A 164 17.05 -1.38 -1.40
CA GLN A 164 18.06 -2.08 -0.60
C GLN A 164 19.25 -1.17 -0.29
N ALA A 165 19.72 -0.37 -1.25
CA ALA A 165 20.81 0.59 -1.04
C ALA A 165 20.42 1.72 -0.06
N GLN A 166 19.13 2.08 0.02
CA GLN A 166 18.61 3.03 1.02
C GLN A 166 18.37 2.39 2.40
N GLY A 167 18.55 1.08 2.55
CA GLY A 167 18.48 0.39 3.84
C GLY A 167 17.06 0.07 4.31
N VAL A 168 16.13 -0.24 3.40
CA VAL A 168 14.85 -0.87 3.81
C VAL A 168 15.08 -2.28 4.34
N ASP A 169 14.24 -2.73 5.27
CA ASP A 169 14.34 -4.06 5.87
C ASP A 169 13.74 -5.16 4.97
N ALA A 170 12.81 -4.81 4.07
CA ALA A 170 12.29 -5.71 3.03
C ALA A 170 11.67 -4.94 1.86
N VAL A 171 11.58 -5.61 0.71
CA VAL A 171 10.95 -5.08 -0.51
C VAL A 171 9.63 -5.80 -0.77
N ILE A 172 8.57 -5.04 -1.04
CA ILE A 172 7.29 -5.57 -1.52
C ILE A 172 7.34 -5.61 -3.05
N ALA A 173 7.51 -6.81 -3.61
CA ALA A 173 7.50 -7.05 -5.05
C ALA A 173 6.06 -6.96 -5.59
N GLN A 174 5.66 -5.78 -6.06
CA GLN A 174 4.32 -5.52 -6.57
C GLN A 174 4.25 -5.86 -8.06
N GLY A 175 3.75 -7.05 -8.41
CA GLY A 175 3.51 -7.44 -9.80
C GLY A 175 2.35 -6.70 -10.44
N LEU A 176 2.26 -6.75 -11.77
CA LEU A 176 1.19 -6.11 -12.57
C LEU A 176 -0.23 -6.62 -12.22
N GLU A 177 -0.34 -7.82 -11.64
CA GLU A 177 -1.59 -8.41 -11.16
C GLU A 177 -2.14 -7.73 -9.89
N ALA A 178 -1.37 -6.85 -9.25
CA ALA A 178 -1.83 -6.12 -8.06
C ALA A 178 -2.87 -5.05 -8.41
N GLY A 179 -3.97 -5.01 -7.66
CA GLY A 179 -4.94 -3.92 -7.70
C GLY A 179 -4.42 -2.63 -7.07
N GLY A 180 -5.17 -1.54 -7.27
CA GLY A 180 -4.82 -0.21 -6.75
C GLY A 180 -3.69 0.46 -7.54
N HIS A 181 -2.99 1.39 -6.89
CA HIS A 181 -1.94 2.17 -7.54
C HIS A 181 -0.67 1.34 -7.77
N ARG A 182 -0.06 1.52 -8.94
CA ARG A 182 1.28 0.99 -9.26
C ARG A 182 2.34 1.76 -8.48
N GLY A 183 3.09 1.10 -7.60
CA GLY A 183 4.04 1.71 -6.66
C GLY A 183 5.38 2.11 -7.24
N HIS A 184 5.47 2.26 -8.57
CA HIS A 184 6.69 2.65 -9.27
C HIS A 184 7.09 4.09 -8.91
N PHE A 185 8.39 4.37 -8.97
CA PHE A 185 8.96 5.68 -8.62
C PHE A 185 10.25 6.05 -9.35
N LEU A 186 10.96 5.11 -10.01
CA LEU A 186 12.17 5.44 -10.77
C LEU A 186 11.90 5.78 -12.25
N SER A 187 10.91 5.12 -12.86
CA SER A 187 10.53 5.31 -14.26
C SER A 187 9.01 5.32 -14.39
N HIS A 188 8.48 6.18 -15.26
CA HIS A 188 7.05 6.20 -15.61
C HIS A 188 6.73 5.33 -16.84
N ASP A 189 7.73 4.69 -17.46
CA ASP A 189 7.50 3.71 -18.51
C ASP A 189 6.91 2.43 -17.93
N LEU A 190 5.60 2.23 -18.13
CA LEU A 190 4.88 1.06 -17.62
C LEU A 190 5.37 -0.25 -18.25
N SER A 191 6.05 -0.21 -19.40
CA SER A 191 6.58 -1.40 -20.06
C SER A 191 7.77 -2.03 -19.32
N GLU A 192 8.41 -1.28 -18.42
CA GLU A 192 9.48 -1.79 -17.55
C GLU A 192 8.96 -2.70 -16.42
N GLN A 193 7.66 -2.63 -16.10
CA GLN A 193 7.06 -3.37 -14.99
C GLN A 193 6.83 -4.84 -15.35
N MET A 194 6.81 -5.69 -14.33
CA MET A 194 6.77 -7.15 -14.49
C MET A 194 5.56 -7.78 -13.79
N GLY A 195 5.12 -8.95 -14.29
CA GLY A 195 4.15 -9.79 -13.58
C GLY A 195 4.76 -10.42 -12.32
N THR A 196 3.92 -10.74 -11.34
CA THR A 196 4.31 -11.21 -9.99
C THR A 196 5.31 -12.35 -10.05
N MET A 197 5.07 -13.35 -10.89
CA MET A 197 5.93 -14.53 -10.99
C MET A 197 7.37 -14.15 -11.38
N ALA A 198 7.54 -13.32 -12.41
CA ALA A 198 8.84 -12.93 -12.92
C ALA A 198 9.55 -11.95 -11.96
N LEU A 199 8.79 -11.00 -11.40
CA LEU A 199 9.32 -10.01 -10.47
C LEU A 199 9.87 -10.68 -9.21
N VAL A 200 9.06 -11.50 -8.53
CA VAL A 200 9.45 -12.19 -7.29
C VAL A 200 10.70 -13.04 -7.52
N ALA A 201 10.71 -13.86 -8.57
CA ALA A 201 11.86 -14.73 -8.86
C ALA A 201 13.16 -13.94 -9.13
N GLN A 202 13.08 -12.77 -9.77
CA GLN A 202 14.25 -11.93 -10.01
C GLN A 202 14.72 -11.25 -8.72
N LEU A 203 13.81 -10.67 -7.95
CA LEU A 203 14.17 -9.94 -6.73
C LEU A 203 14.75 -10.88 -5.67
N SER A 204 14.14 -12.05 -5.46
CA SER A 204 14.62 -13.03 -4.48
C SER A 204 16.02 -13.59 -4.78
N ARG A 205 16.50 -13.46 -6.02
CA ARG A 205 17.87 -13.83 -6.41
C ARG A 205 18.86 -12.68 -6.31
N ALA A 206 18.39 -11.45 -6.49
CA ALA A 206 19.22 -10.27 -6.59
C ALA A 206 19.39 -9.52 -5.26
N LEU A 207 18.40 -9.61 -4.37
CA LEU A 207 18.41 -8.94 -3.08
C LEU A 207 18.98 -9.84 -1.98
N SER A 208 19.64 -9.22 -1.01
CA SER A 208 20.05 -9.86 0.25
C SER A 208 19.00 -9.68 1.36
N ILE A 209 18.06 -8.75 1.19
CA ILE A 209 16.94 -8.52 2.10
C ILE A 209 15.69 -9.31 1.65
N PRO A 210 14.75 -9.59 2.58
CA PRO A 210 13.52 -10.31 2.25
C PRO A 210 12.67 -9.64 1.17
N VAL A 211 12.02 -10.49 0.36
CA VAL A 211 11.03 -10.14 -0.65
C VAL A 211 9.65 -10.58 -0.20
N VAL A 212 8.69 -9.66 -0.25
CA VAL A 212 7.27 -9.90 0.01
C VAL A 212 6.53 -9.86 -1.32
N ALA A 213 5.93 -10.96 -1.75
CA ALA A 213 5.22 -11.02 -3.03
C ALA A 213 3.86 -10.34 -2.94
N ALA A 214 3.52 -9.46 -3.88
CA ALA A 214 2.22 -8.79 -3.94
C ALA A 214 1.66 -8.79 -5.36
N GLY A 215 0.36 -9.10 -5.50
CA GLY A 215 -0.37 -9.09 -6.76
C GLY A 215 -0.81 -10.47 -7.24
N GLY A 216 -2.11 -10.64 -7.51
CA GLY A 216 -2.70 -11.89 -7.98
C GLY A 216 -2.80 -13.03 -6.94
N ILE A 217 -2.39 -12.80 -5.69
CA ILE A 217 -2.42 -13.83 -4.63
C ILE A 217 -3.75 -13.74 -3.88
N ALA A 218 -4.60 -14.76 -4.06
CA ALA A 218 -5.96 -14.77 -3.49
C ALA A 218 -6.32 -16.04 -2.71
N ASP A 219 -5.49 -17.09 -2.77
CA ASP A 219 -5.74 -18.36 -2.10
C ASP A 219 -4.44 -19.02 -1.62
N ALA A 220 -4.56 -20.17 -0.94
CA ALA A 220 -3.43 -20.91 -0.42
C ALA A 220 -2.45 -21.36 -1.52
N SER A 221 -2.93 -21.70 -2.72
CA SER A 221 -2.09 -22.11 -3.84
C SER A 221 -1.21 -20.95 -4.32
N GLY A 222 -1.77 -19.75 -4.44
CA GLY A 222 -1.03 -18.53 -4.76
C GLY A 222 0.03 -18.21 -3.70
N VAL A 223 -0.28 -18.42 -2.42
CA VAL A 223 0.70 -18.28 -1.33
C VAL A 223 1.85 -19.27 -1.50
N GLN A 224 1.56 -20.55 -1.68
CA GLN A 224 2.60 -21.57 -1.87
C GLN A 224 3.46 -21.30 -3.11
N ALA A 225 2.86 -20.85 -4.21
CA ALA A 225 3.59 -20.49 -5.41
C ALA A 225 4.56 -19.32 -5.17
N ALA A 226 4.11 -18.25 -4.51
CA ALA A 226 4.97 -17.12 -4.17
C ALA A 226 6.15 -17.52 -3.28
N LEU A 227 5.90 -18.33 -2.25
CA LEU A 227 6.95 -18.84 -1.37
C LEU A 227 7.94 -19.74 -2.13
N ALA A 228 7.45 -20.60 -3.03
CA ALA A 228 8.29 -21.45 -3.87
C ALA A 228 9.18 -20.66 -4.85
N LEU A 229 8.75 -19.47 -5.28
CA LEU A 229 9.56 -18.56 -6.09
C LEU A 229 10.65 -17.83 -5.28
N GLY A 230 10.62 -17.96 -3.95
CA GLY A 230 11.61 -17.39 -3.05
C GLY A 230 11.14 -16.14 -2.30
N ALA A 231 9.84 -15.83 -2.28
CA ALA A 231 9.33 -14.82 -1.36
C ALA A 231 9.35 -15.36 0.08
N GLN A 232 9.54 -14.47 1.07
CA GLN A 232 9.48 -14.83 2.50
C GLN A 232 8.09 -14.58 3.10
N ALA A 233 7.28 -13.75 2.45
CA ALA A 233 5.87 -13.54 2.75
C ALA A 233 5.09 -13.10 1.51
N VAL A 234 3.78 -13.04 1.67
CA VAL A 234 2.87 -12.47 0.68
C VAL A 234 2.18 -11.25 1.26
N GLN A 235 1.88 -10.27 0.41
CA GLN A 235 0.99 -9.16 0.73
C GLN A 235 -0.30 -9.29 -0.09
N VAL A 236 -1.42 -9.44 0.61
CA VAL A 236 -2.72 -9.77 0.02
C VAL A 236 -3.69 -8.61 0.21
N GLY A 237 -4.21 -8.07 -0.90
CA GLY A 237 -5.17 -6.96 -0.91
C GLY A 237 -6.57 -7.40 -1.29
N THR A 238 -6.81 -7.61 -2.59
CA THR A 238 -8.15 -7.87 -3.18
C THR A 238 -8.97 -8.93 -2.42
N ALA A 239 -8.35 -10.00 -1.94
CA ALA A 239 -9.05 -11.07 -1.21
C ALA A 239 -9.70 -10.59 0.12
N PHE A 240 -9.22 -9.49 0.69
CA PHE A 240 -9.80 -8.89 1.91
C PHE A 240 -10.89 -7.84 1.63
N LEU A 241 -11.09 -7.40 0.38
CA LEU A 241 -12.06 -6.33 0.07
C LEU A 241 -13.51 -6.71 0.40
N CYS A 242 -13.82 -8.00 0.51
CA CYS A 242 -15.13 -8.49 0.89
C CYS A 242 -15.21 -9.04 2.32
N ALA A 243 -14.15 -8.94 3.13
CA ALA A 243 -14.20 -9.32 4.56
C ALA A 243 -15.21 -8.46 5.33
N ASP A 244 -15.78 -8.96 6.42
CA ASP A 244 -16.81 -8.23 7.18
C ASP A 244 -16.26 -6.94 7.82
N GLU A 245 -14.98 -6.94 8.18
CA GLU A 245 -14.29 -5.80 8.79
C GLU A 245 -13.91 -4.71 7.78
N ALA A 246 -13.88 -5.02 6.48
CA ALA A 246 -13.52 -4.08 5.43
C ALA A 246 -14.59 -2.99 5.23
N THR A 247 -14.17 -1.75 4.98
CA THR A 247 -15.06 -0.60 4.76
C THR A 247 -15.42 -0.42 3.28
N THR A 248 -15.10 -1.39 2.42
CA THR A 248 -15.50 -1.43 1.02
C THR A 248 -17.00 -1.21 0.86
N SER A 249 -17.37 -0.20 0.07
CA SER A 249 -18.76 0.20 -0.13
C SER A 249 -19.62 -0.94 -0.70
N PRO A 250 -20.95 -0.95 -0.44
CA PRO A 250 -21.84 -1.95 -1.02
C PRO A 250 -21.77 -2.00 -2.55
N LEU A 251 -21.63 -0.84 -3.21
CA LEU A 251 -21.49 -0.75 -4.66
C LEU A 251 -20.21 -1.41 -5.15
N HIS A 252 -19.07 -1.15 -4.49
CA HIS A 252 -17.80 -1.76 -4.87
C HIS A 252 -17.80 -3.27 -4.59
N ARG A 253 -18.37 -3.73 -3.47
CA ARG A 253 -18.57 -5.18 -3.20
C ARG A 253 -19.40 -5.85 -4.29
N ALA A 254 -20.50 -5.22 -4.71
CA ALA A 254 -21.32 -5.74 -5.80
C ALA A 254 -20.55 -5.84 -7.11
N ALA A 255 -19.72 -4.84 -7.45
CA ALA A 255 -18.86 -4.86 -8.62
C ALA A 255 -17.82 -6.00 -8.57
N LEU A 256 -17.15 -6.20 -7.43
CA LEU A 256 -16.18 -7.29 -7.21
C LEU A 256 -16.82 -8.68 -7.37
N MET A 257 -18.08 -8.83 -6.94
CA MET A 257 -18.82 -10.10 -7.02
C MET A 257 -19.53 -10.30 -8.37
N SER A 258 -19.50 -9.31 -9.25
CA SER A 258 -20.11 -9.38 -10.59
C SER A 258 -19.16 -10.00 -11.62
N PRO A 259 -19.66 -10.43 -12.79
CA PRO A 259 -18.80 -10.86 -13.89
C PRO A 259 -17.77 -9.82 -14.37
N ASN A 260 -18.01 -8.53 -14.09
CA ASN A 260 -17.10 -7.45 -14.50
C ASN A 260 -15.74 -7.53 -13.79
N SER A 261 -15.65 -8.18 -12.62
CA SER A 261 -14.40 -8.30 -11.87
C SER A 261 -13.33 -9.14 -12.58
N ARG A 262 -13.68 -9.84 -13.67
CA ARG A 262 -12.75 -10.60 -14.51
C ARG A 262 -11.89 -9.71 -15.41
N HIS A 263 -12.27 -8.46 -15.62
CA HIS A 263 -11.53 -7.53 -16.45
C HIS A 263 -11.14 -6.28 -15.65
N THR A 264 -9.85 -6.11 -15.45
CA THR A 264 -9.24 -4.93 -14.83
C THR A 264 -8.28 -4.28 -15.80
N ALA A 265 -8.11 -2.97 -15.71
CA ALA A 265 -7.18 -2.21 -16.52
C ALA A 265 -6.41 -1.20 -15.67
N LEU A 266 -5.22 -0.82 -16.12
CA LEU A 266 -4.50 0.32 -15.58
C LEU A 266 -5.18 1.61 -16.06
N THR A 267 -5.39 2.55 -15.14
CA THR A 267 -5.92 3.88 -15.43
C THR A 267 -5.21 4.91 -14.56
N ASN A 268 -4.97 6.10 -15.13
CA ASN A 268 -4.54 7.29 -14.41
C ASN A 268 -5.70 8.31 -14.24
N GLN A 269 -6.89 7.99 -14.74
CA GLN A 269 -8.09 8.73 -14.41
C GLN A 269 -8.58 8.27 -13.02
N PRO A 270 -8.91 9.20 -12.11
CA PRO A 270 -9.45 8.84 -10.80
C PRO A 270 -10.76 8.04 -10.97
N ALA A 271 -10.85 6.93 -10.24
CA ALA A 271 -12.06 6.09 -10.15
C ALA A 271 -12.98 6.55 -9.02
#